data_AF-A0A2E3N160-F1
#
_entry.id   AF-A0A2E3N160-F1
#
_cell.length_a   1.000
_cell.length_b   1.000
_cell.length_c   1.000
_cell.angle_alpha   90.00
_cell.angle_beta   90.00
_cell.angle_gamma   90.00
#
_symmetry.space_group_name_H-M   'P 1'
#
loop_
_entity.id
_entity.type
_entity.pdbx_description
1 polymer ?
#
loop_
_entity_poly.entity_id
_entity_poly.type
_entity_poly.pdbx_seq_one_letter_code
_entity_poly.pdbx_strand_id
1 'polypeptide(L)'
;MAHLPNMAALALSVPTGASTKRKTPLSADEEAEKEAKKKQKREEKEKEQAAVKQRIEQLLARGQQPEGDDPIGGWTPEAGPSAEHSCCMETGGRFGDHLPEELRGAEYVSVPTPKSRNVFSITVVDADGIERAKAEQRAQALIERNKMSQEEWDERYGDKRQAQIDSLKARLEGYADYVNRVPKESRRFELSSTIHPRTPDARNRNYSKRDWQNSVSNWARQVHEVWGTERKFKVREPPRVESDAIESES
;
A
#
# COMPACT_ATOMS: atom_id res chain seq x y z
N MET A 1 51.14 -50.07 -38.15
CA MET A 1 50.87 -50.13 -36.70
C MET A 1 49.73 -49.18 -36.40
N ALA A 2 48.56 -49.73 -36.09
CA ALA A 2 47.32 -48.99 -35.89
C ALA A 2 47.21 -48.56 -34.42
N HIS A 3 46.93 -47.28 -34.17
CA HIS A 3 46.60 -46.76 -32.85
C HIS A 3 45.12 -46.33 -32.85
N LEU A 4 44.30 -47.06 -32.10
CA LEU A 4 42.91 -46.71 -31.78
C LEU A 4 42.90 -45.75 -30.58
N PRO A 5 42.05 -44.71 -30.57
CA PRO A 5 41.72 -43.98 -29.36
C PRO A 5 40.47 -44.53 -28.66
N ASN A 6 40.72 -44.86 -27.39
CA ASN A 6 39.89 -44.92 -26.19
C ASN A 6 38.42 -44.45 -26.29
N MET A 7 37.48 -45.37 -26.01
CA MET A 7 36.06 -45.11 -25.78
C MET A 7 35.84 -44.74 -24.30
N ALA A 8 35.59 -43.46 -24.02
CA ALA A 8 35.15 -43.02 -22.69
C ALA A 8 33.65 -43.30 -22.52
N ALA A 9 33.33 -44.11 -21.51
CA ALA A 9 31.98 -44.49 -21.14
C ALA A 9 31.19 -43.30 -20.57
N LEU A 10 30.04 -42.99 -21.17
CA LEU A 10 29.02 -42.13 -20.60
C LEU A 10 28.19 -42.94 -19.59
N ALA A 11 28.41 -42.67 -18.31
CA ALA A 11 27.56 -43.18 -17.23
C ALA A 11 26.24 -42.38 -17.21
N LEU A 12 25.15 -43.03 -17.63
CA LEU A 12 23.78 -42.56 -17.43
C LEU A 12 23.42 -42.64 -15.94
N SER A 13 23.31 -41.49 -15.28
CA SER A 13 22.77 -41.35 -13.93
C SER A 13 21.25 -41.37 -13.99
N VAL A 14 20.64 -42.40 -13.39
CA VAL A 14 19.19 -42.55 -13.20
C VAL A 14 18.79 -41.83 -11.91
N PRO A 15 17.80 -40.91 -11.90
CA PRO A 15 17.25 -40.38 -10.67
C PRO A 15 16.20 -41.34 -10.08
N THR A 16 16.57 -42.04 -9.01
CA THR A 16 15.63 -42.72 -8.11
C THR A 16 15.28 -41.79 -6.95
N GLY A 17 13.98 -41.60 -6.67
CA GLY A 17 13.59 -40.89 -5.43
C GLY A 17 12.18 -40.33 -5.30
N ALA A 18 11.13 -40.99 -5.82
CA ALA A 18 9.75 -40.63 -5.45
C ALA A 18 9.43 -41.22 -4.06
N SER A 19 9.69 -40.45 -3.00
CA SER A 19 9.33 -40.79 -1.62
C SER A 19 7.85 -40.50 -1.36
N THR A 20 7.00 -41.50 -1.62
CA THR A 20 5.60 -41.48 -1.17
C THR A 20 5.56 -41.76 0.33
N LYS A 21 5.46 -40.70 1.13
CA LYS A 21 5.16 -40.79 2.57
C LYS A 21 3.78 -41.41 2.75
N ARG A 22 3.73 -42.70 3.07
CA ARG A 22 2.51 -43.40 3.50
C ARG A 22 2.05 -42.77 4.83
N LYS A 23 0.83 -42.23 4.84
CA LYS A 23 0.15 -41.80 6.07
C LYS A 23 -0.11 -43.03 6.93
N THR A 24 0.52 -43.08 8.10
CA THR A 24 0.15 -44.00 9.17
C THR A 24 -1.31 -43.70 9.58
N PRO A 25 -2.22 -44.69 9.60
CA PRO A 25 -3.58 -44.48 10.10
C PRO A 25 -3.51 -44.11 11.58
N LEU A 26 -4.12 -42.96 11.94
CA LEU A 26 -4.30 -42.52 13.32
C LEU A 26 -5.15 -43.56 14.07
N SER A 27 -4.87 -43.78 15.34
CA SER A 27 -5.65 -44.72 16.16
C SER A 27 -7.07 -44.18 16.36
N ALA A 28 -8.04 -45.07 16.54
CA ALA A 28 -9.45 -44.71 16.75
C ALA A 28 -9.63 -43.73 17.94
N ASP A 29 -8.76 -43.82 18.95
CA ASP A 29 -8.78 -42.94 20.12
C ASP A 29 -8.36 -41.50 19.77
N GLU A 30 -7.40 -41.31 18.86
CA GLU A 30 -6.99 -39.97 18.39
C GLU A 30 -8.02 -39.31 17.47
N GLU A 31 -8.80 -40.11 16.74
CA GLU A 31 -9.92 -39.58 15.95
C GLU A 31 -11.07 -39.12 16.83
N ALA A 32 -11.40 -39.88 17.89
CA ALA A 32 -12.42 -39.50 18.87
C ALA A 32 -12.07 -38.20 19.61
N GLU A 33 -10.80 -38.02 20.01
CA GLU A 33 -10.35 -36.79 20.68
C GLU A 33 -10.44 -35.56 19.76
N LYS A 34 -10.10 -35.73 18.47
CA LYS A 34 -10.24 -34.65 17.46
C LYS A 34 -11.70 -34.29 17.22
N GLU A 35 -12.59 -35.27 17.19
CA GLU A 35 -14.02 -35.02 17.03
C GLU A 35 -14.63 -34.32 18.24
N ALA A 36 -14.25 -34.72 19.46
CA ALA A 36 -14.65 -34.05 20.70
C ALA A 36 -14.19 -32.58 20.75
N LYS A 37 -12.92 -32.31 20.41
CA LYS A 37 -12.38 -30.93 20.31
C LYS A 37 -13.11 -30.10 19.26
N LYS A 38 -13.45 -30.71 18.12
CA LYS A 38 -14.21 -30.03 17.05
C LYS A 38 -15.64 -29.70 17.49
N LYS A 39 -16.28 -30.58 18.26
CA LYS A 39 -17.62 -30.35 18.82
C LYS A 39 -17.61 -29.22 19.85
N GLN A 40 -16.67 -29.24 20.82
CA GLN A 40 -16.51 -28.18 21.81
C GLN A 40 -16.30 -26.81 21.15
N LYS A 41 -15.44 -26.74 20.12
CA LYS A 41 -15.19 -25.49 19.38
C LYS A 41 -16.40 -24.96 18.63
N ARG A 42 -17.33 -25.84 18.19
CA ARG A 42 -18.60 -25.42 17.56
C ARG A 42 -19.56 -24.85 18.60
N GLU A 43 -19.70 -25.53 19.73
CA GLU A 43 -20.55 -25.07 20.84
C GLU A 43 -20.08 -23.73 21.42
N GLU A 44 -18.76 -23.52 21.55
CA GLU A 44 -18.20 -22.24 21.99
C GLU A 44 -18.52 -21.10 21.03
N LYS A 45 -18.32 -21.30 19.72
CA LYS A 45 -18.67 -20.31 18.69
C LYS A 45 -20.16 -19.99 18.67
N GLU A 46 -21.02 -20.98 18.90
CA GLU A 46 -22.46 -20.78 18.94
C GLU A 46 -22.86 -19.93 20.16
N LYS A 47 -22.25 -20.18 21.33
CA LYS A 47 -22.44 -19.36 22.53
C LYS A 47 -21.96 -17.92 22.33
N GLU A 48 -20.82 -17.71 21.70
CA GLU A 48 -20.32 -16.37 21.36
C GLU A 48 -21.27 -15.63 20.42
N GLN A 49 -21.74 -16.30 19.35
CA GLN A 49 -22.70 -15.71 18.42
C GLN A 49 -24.03 -15.37 19.11
N ALA A 50 -24.51 -16.23 20.01
CA ALA A 50 -25.71 -15.96 20.81
C ALA A 50 -25.52 -14.74 21.73
N ALA A 51 -24.37 -14.62 22.41
CA ALA A 51 -24.06 -13.48 23.27
C ALA A 51 -23.99 -12.17 22.47
N VAL A 52 -23.41 -12.18 21.27
CA VAL A 52 -23.38 -11.01 20.38
C VAL A 52 -24.80 -10.61 19.95
N LYS A 53 -25.65 -11.57 19.59
CA LYS A 53 -27.06 -11.30 19.23
C LYS A 53 -27.81 -10.67 20.40
N GLN A 54 -27.69 -11.22 21.61
CA GLN A 54 -28.32 -10.66 22.81
C GLN A 54 -27.83 -9.24 23.09
N ARG A 55 -26.54 -8.95 22.88
CA ARG A 55 -26.00 -7.60 23.06
C ARG A 55 -26.57 -6.60 22.07
N ILE A 56 -26.73 -7.01 20.80
CA ILE A 56 -27.36 -6.17 19.76
C ILE A 56 -28.82 -5.88 20.14
N GLU A 57 -29.56 -6.89 20.59
CA GLU A 57 -30.95 -6.75 21.02
C GLU A 57 -31.10 -5.80 22.21
N GLN A 58 -30.22 -5.90 23.22
CA GLN A 58 -30.16 -4.96 24.35
C GLN A 58 -29.90 -3.52 23.89
N LEU A 59 -29.02 -3.32 22.91
CA LEU A 59 -28.71 -1.99 22.36
C LEU A 59 -29.90 -1.42 21.58
N LEU A 60 -30.60 -2.25 20.81
CA LEU A 60 -31.82 -1.84 20.10
C LEU A 60 -32.96 -1.48 21.07
N ALA A 61 -33.14 -2.28 22.13
CA ALA A 61 -34.12 -1.99 23.17
C ALA A 61 -33.82 -0.68 23.92
N ARG A 62 -32.53 -0.38 24.15
CA ARG A 62 -32.10 0.86 24.80
C ARG A 62 -32.23 2.09 23.88
N GLY A 63 -32.06 1.92 22.58
CA GLY A 63 -32.23 2.99 21.57
C GLY A 63 -33.68 3.31 21.23
N GLN A 64 -34.66 2.55 21.73
CA GLN A 64 -36.09 2.78 21.52
C GLN A 64 -36.79 3.49 22.68
N GLN A 65 -36.06 4.01 23.69
CA GLN A 65 -36.69 4.94 24.62
C GLN A 65 -37.15 6.18 23.82
N PRO A 66 -38.45 6.49 23.78
CA PRO A 66 -38.92 7.75 23.25
C PRO A 66 -38.45 8.82 24.24
N GLU A 67 -37.31 9.46 23.96
CA GLU A 67 -36.93 10.65 24.70
C GLU A 67 -38.00 11.70 24.46
N GLY A 68 -38.52 12.20 25.57
CA GLY A 68 -39.58 13.19 25.61
C GLY A 68 -39.18 14.48 24.92
N ASP A 69 -40.20 15.27 24.65
CA ASP A 69 -40.15 16.58 24.02
C ASP A 69 -39.24 17.57 24.78
N ASP A 70 -37.94 17.53 24.53
CA ASP A 70 -37.04 18.62 24.88
C ASP A 70 -37.05 19.66 23.73
N PRO A 71 -37.22 20.96 24.05
CA PRO A 71 -37.31 22.00 23.06
C PRO A 71 -35.99 22.13 22.29
N ILE A 72 -36.13 22.10 20.97
CA ILE A 72 -35.14 22.33 19.93
C ILE A 72 -34.20 23.48 20.34
N GLY A 73 -33.04 23.14 20.89
CA GLY A 73 -31.92 24.04 21.11
C GLY A 73 -31.30 24.43 19.78
N GLY A 74 -31.91 25.39 19.10
CA GLY A 74 -31.35 26.00 17.91
C GLY A 74 -30.01 26.68 18.24
N TRP A 75 -28.94 26.21 17.61
CA TRP A 75 -27.68 26.95 17.58
C TRP A 75 -27.92 28.28 16.88
N THR A 76 -27.90 29.37 17.64
CA THR A 76 -27.71 30.71 17.11
C THR A 76 -26.21 30.99 17.13
N PRO A 77 -25.55 31.20 15.98
CA PRO A 77 -24.18 31.69 16.00
C PRO A 77 -24.21 33.11 16.59
N GLU A 78 -23.59 33.29 17.75
CA GLU A 78 -23.31 34.63 18.28
C GLU A 78 -22.49 35.39 17.24
N ALA A 79 -23.03 36.53 16.81
CA ALA A 79 -22.32 37.49 15.97
C ALA A 79 -21.17 38.10 16.77
N GLY A 80 -20.00 37.48 16.67
CA GLY A 80 -18.73 38.08 17.09
C GLY A 80 -18.33 39.22 16.14
N PRO A 81 -17.75 40.32 16.64
CA PRO A 81 -17.53 41.54 15.89
C PRO A 81 -16.37 41.45 14.89
N SER A 82 -16.57 42.11 13.75
CA SER A 82 -15.58 42.68 12.83
C SER A 82 -14.10 42.41 13.17
N ALA A 83 -13.46 41.53 12.41
CA ALA A 83 -12.01 41.48 12.29
C ALA A 83 -11.66 41.52 10.80
N GLU A 84 -11.40 42.75 10.38
CA GLU A 84 -10.83 43.19 9.13
C GLU A 84 -9.50 42.45 8.89
N HIS A 85 -9.51 41.33 8.15
CA HIS A 85 -8.30 40.73 7.59
C HIS A 85 -8.51 40.49 6.09
N SER A 86 -8.33 41.59 5.38
CA SER A 86 -8.11 41.67 3.94
C SER A 86 -6.79 40.99 3.57
N CYS A 87 -6.84 39.75 3.07
CA CYS A 87 -5.69 39.05 2.47
C CYS A 87 -6.01 38.33 1.15
N CYS A 88 -7.06 38.74 0.41
CA CYS A 88 -7.37 38.21 -0.93
C CYS A 88 -7.94 39.32 -1.86
N MET A 89 -7.11 40.28 -2.22
CA MET A 89 -7.22 41.08 -3.46
C MET A 89 -5.79 41.01 -4.03
N GLU A 90 -5.50 40.39 -5.17
CA GLU A 90 -5.63 41.00 -6.50
C GLU A 90 -5.66 39.91 -7.58
N THR A 91 -6.85 39.40 -7.90
CA THR A 91 -7.24 39.06 -9.28
C THR A 91 -8.75 39.24 -9.36
N GLY A 92 -9.16 40.46 -9.70
CA GLY A 92 -10.56 40.88 -9.82
C GLY A 92 -11.28 40.29 -11.04
N GLY A 93 -11.29 38.97 -11.18
CA GLY A 93 -12.14 38.26 -12.14
C GLY A 93 -13.22 37.51 -11.38
N ARG A 94 -14.43 38.07 -11.33
CA ARG A 94 -15.59 37.36 -10.77
C ARG A 94 -15.87 36.20 -11.73
N PHE A 95 -15.94 34.96 -11.23
CA PHE A 95 -16.15 33.75 -12.06
C PHE A 95 -17.42 33.81 -12.95
N GLY A 96 -18.33 34.76 -12.68
CA GLY A 96 -19.51 35.02 -13.50
C GLY A 96 -19.27 35.77 -14.81
N ASP A 97 -18.11 36.40 -15.02
CA ASP A 97 -17.87 37.26 -16.18
C ASP A 97 -17.55 36.48 -17.47
N HIS A 98 -17.28 35.17 -17.35
CA HIS A 98 -17.03 34.27 -18.49
C HIS A 98 -18.22 33.35 -18.81
N LEU A 99 -19.40 33.57 -18.19
CA LEU A 99 -20.59 32.80 -18.53
C LEU A 99 -21.28 33.39 -19.78
N PRO A 100 -21.54 32.58 -20.82
CA PRO A 100 -22.27 32.99 -22.02
C PRO A 100 -23.58 33.68 -21.65
N GLU A 101 -23.93 34.75 -22.37
CA GLU A 101 -25.06 35.62 -22.07
C GLU A 101 -26.41 34.89 -22.00
N GLU A 102 -26.54 33.77 -22.71
CA GLU A 102 -27.70 32.88 -22.71
C GLU A 102 -27.97 32.21 -21.34
N LEU A 103 -26.96 32.08 -20.47
CA LEU A 103 -27.11 31.49 -19.12
C LEU A 103 -27.35 32.54 -18.03
N ARG A 104 -27.33 33.83 -18.38
CA ARG A 104 -27.44 34.92 -17.40
C ARG A 104 -28.88 35.24 -16.99
N GLY A 105 -29.87 34.69 -17.71
CA GLY A 105 -31.30 34.94 -17.52
C GLY A 105 -32.12 33.77 -16.98
N ALA A 106 -31.51 32.64 -16.62
CA ALA A 106 -32.24 31.57 -15.95
C ALA A 106 -32.52 32.00 -14.50
N GLU A 107 -33.78 32.30 -14.18
CA GLU A 107 -34.25 32.35 -12.79
C GLU A 107 -33.75 31.09 -12.09
N TYR A 108 -32.84 31.30 -11.15
CA TYR A 108 -32.30 30.24 -10.33
C TYR A 108 -33.44 29.74 -9.45
N VAL A 109 -34.20 28.75 -9.96
CA VAL A 109 -35.16 28.00 -9.16
C VAL A 109 -34.32 27.37 -8.07
N SER A 110 -34.40 27.96 -6.87
CA SER A 110 -33.62 27.56 -5.72
C SER A 110 -34.00 26.13 -5.38
N VAL A 111 -33.25 25.16 -5.93
CA VAL A 111 -33.43 23.75 -5.62
C VAL A 111 -33.26 23.65 -4.11
N PRO A 112 -34.28 23.19 -3.37
CA PRO A 112 -34.15 23.03 -1.93
C PRO A 112 -33.00 22.05 -1.71
N THR A 113 -31.88 22.57 -1.22
CA THR A 113 -30.75 21.75 -0.82
C THR A 113 -31.27 20.68 0.12
N PRO A 114 -31.03 19.38 -0.14
CA PRO A 114 -31.48 18.33 0.77
C PRO A 114 -30.96 18.68 2.16
N LYS A 115 -31.90 18.90 3.09
CA LYS A 115 -31.63 19.22 4.50
C LYS A 115 -30.44 18.39 4.95
N SER A 116 -29.36 19.09 5.29
CA SER A 116 -28.07 18.53 5.67
C SER A 116 -28.31 17.27 6.49
N ARG A 117 -27.99 16.12 5.89
CA ARG A 117 -28.00 14.83 6.56
C ARG A 117 -27.19 15.02 7.83
N ASN A 118 -27.86 14.91 8.97
CA ASN A 118 -27.32 15.13 10.30
C ASN A 118 -25.96 14.43 10.41
N VAL A 119 -24.88 15.18 10.22
CA VAL A 119 -23.52 14.70 10.41
C VAL A 119 -23.39 14.68 11.91
N PHE A 120 -23.83 13.58 12.51
CA PHE A 120 -23.46 13.24 13.89
C PHE A 120 -21.97 13.47 13.96
N SER A 121 -21.57 14.53 14.66
CA SER A 121 -20.20 14.75 15.06
C SER A 121 -19.87 13.61 16.00
N ILE A 122 -19.40 12.50 15.44
CA ILE A 122 -18.76 11.43 16.19
C ILE A 122 -17.59 12.14 16.86
N THR A 123 -17.79 12.52 18.12
CA THR A 123 -16.71 12.90 19.01
C THR A 123 -15.72 11.75 18.93
N VAL A 124 -14.53 12.01 18.39
CA VAL A 124 -13.47 11.01 18.24
C VAL A 124 -13.01 10.68 19.65
N VAL A 125 -13.70 9.74 20.28
CA VAL A 125 -13.34 9.22 21.60
C VAL A 125 -12.13 8.33 21.36
N ASP A 126 -10.97 8.85 21.75
CA ASP A 126 -9.72 8.11 21.91
C ASP A 126 -9.02 7.68 20.60
N ALA A 127 -8.33 8.63 19.96
CA ALA A 127 -7.47 8.38 18.80
C ALA A 127 -6.38 7.32 19.09
N ASP A 128 -5.88 7.26 20.33
CA ASP A 128 -4.88 6.28 20.75
C ASP A 128 -5.48 4.87 20.88
N GLY A 129 -6.75 4.77 21.26
CA GLY A 129 -7.51 3.52 21.20
C GLY A 129 -7.64 2.97 19.78
N ILE A 130 -7.91 3.85 18.80
CA ILE A 130 -8.04 3.48 17.38
C ILE A 130 -6.69 2.99 16.82
N GLU A 131 -5.59 3.69 17.10
CA GLU A 131 -4.28 3.27 16.61
C GLU A 131 -3.81 1.95 17.24
N ARG A 132 -4.08 1.71 18.54
CA ARG A 132 -3.83 0.40 19.17
C ARG A 132 -4.63 -0.71 18.51
N ALA A 133 -5.93 -0.52 18.28
CA ALA A 133 -6.76 -1.51 17.60
C ALA A 133 -6.25 -1.81 16.18
N LYS A 134 -5.83 -0.79 15.42
CA LYS A 134 -5.20 -0.99 14.10
C LYS A 134 -3.87 -1.73 14.20
N ALA A 135 -3.06 -1.46 15.22
CA ALA A 135 -1.77 -2.14 15.43
C ALA A 135 -1.99 -3.62 15.76
N GLU A 136 -2.94 -3.94 16.63
CA GLU A 136 -3.33 -5.30 16.96
C GLU A 136 -3.84 -6.07 15.74
N GLN A 137 -4.71 -5.45 14.93
CA GLN A 137 -5.16 -6.05 13.66
C GLN A 137 -4.00 -6.32 12.71
N ARG A 138 -3.04 -5.40 12.58
CA ARG A 138 -1.83 -5.61 11.76
C ARG A 138 -0.99 -6.76 12.30
N ALA A 139 -0.83 -6.87 13.62
CA ALA A 139 -0.09 -7.95 14.27
C ALA A 139 -0.79 -9.31 14.08
N GLN A 140 -2.11 -9.38 14.22
CA GLN A 140 -2.89 -10.59 13.99
C GLN A 140 -2.80 -11.05 12.53
N ALA A 141 -2.96 -10.14 11.58
CA ALA A 141 -2.81 -10.46 10.15
C ALA A 141 -1.41 -10.97 9.82
N LEU A 142 -0.37 -10.40 10.43
CA LEU A 142 1.01 -10.87 10.33
C LEU A 142 1.18 -12.30 10.88
N ILE A 143 0.59 -12.59 12.04
CA ILE A 143 0.60 -13.93 12.64
C ILE A 143 -0.11 -14.94 11.73
N GLU A 144 -1.32 -14.62 11.24
CA GLU A 144 -2.06 -15.50 10.32
C GLU A 144 -1.27 -15.78 9.05
N ARG A 145 -0.61 -14.77 8.52
CA ARG A 145 0.25 -14.90 7.35
C ARG A 145 1.47 -15.79 7.61
N ASN A 146 2.04 -15.75 8.80
CA ASN A 146 3.15 -16.59 9.19
C ASN A 146 2.72 -18.03 9.53
N LYS A 147 1.42 -18.29 9.77
CA LYS A 147 0.87 -19.64 9.91
C LYS A 147 0.83 -20.42 8.59
N MET A 148 0.73 -19.74 7.45
CA MET A 148 0.76 -20.38 6.12
C MET A 148 2.15 -20.91 5.81
N SER A 149 2.24 -22.03 5.07
CA SER A 149 3.52 -22.55 4.60
C SER A 149 4.19 -21.56 3.62
N GLN A 150 5.50 -21.69 3.40
CA GLN A 150 6.21 -20.81 2.44
C GLN A 150 5.73 -21.03 1.01
N GLU A 151 5.51 -22.29 0.63
CA GLU A 151 4.99 -22.67 -0.68
C GLU A 151 3.60 -22.06 -0.91
N GLU A 152 2.67 -22.21 0.05
CA GLU A 152 1.32 -21.64 -0.04
C GLU A 152 1.33 -20.11 -0.12
N TRP A 153 2.25 -19.46 0.59
CA TRP A 153 2.40 -18.00 0.56
C TRP A 153 2.92 -17.52 -0.79
N ASP A 154 3.93 -18.19 -1.31
CA ASP A 154 4.57 -17.84 -2.58
C ASP A 154 3.60 -18.01 -3.74
N GLU A 155 2.85 -19.12 -3.80
CA GLU A 155 1.80 -19.33 -4.81
C GLU A 155 0.70 -18.25 -4.76
N ARG A 156 0.26 -17.86 -3.56
CA ARG A 156 -0.83 -16.90 -3.41
C ARG A 156 -0.42 -15.46 -3.70
N TYR A 157 0.78 -15.07 -3.25
CA TYR A 157 1.23 -13.67 -3.22
C TYR A 157 2.64 -13.48 -3.78
N GLY A 158 3.59 -14.34 -3.43
CA GLY A 158 5.00 -14.20 -3.83
C GLY A 158 5.17 -14.12 -5.34
N ASP A 159 4.55 -15.04 -6.09
CA ASP A 159 4.68 -15.12 -7.55
C ASP A 159 4.11 -13.89 -8.25
N LYS A 160 2.96 -13.39 -7.78
CA LYS A 160 2.36 -12.15 -8.30
C LYS A 160 3.23 -10.93 -8.03
N ARG A 161 3.81 -10.86 -6.83
CA ARG A 161 4.73 -9.79 -6.43
C ARG A 161 6.02 -9.83 -7.26
N GLN A 162 6.54 -11.03 -7.50
CA GLN A 162 7.73 -11.24 -8.32
C GLN A 162 7.46 -10.85 -9.79
N ALA A 163 6.34 -11.31 -10.36
CA ALA A 163 5.92 -10.93 -11.71
C ALA A 163 5.74 -9.41 -11.88
N GLN A 164 5.21 -8.73 -10.85
CA GLN A 164 5.11 -7.28 -10.84
C GLN A 164 6.49 -6.60 -10.88
N ILE A 165 7.44 -7.08 -10.07
CA ILE A 165 8.82 -6.58 -10.09
C ILE A 165 9.43 -6.78 -11.47
N ASP A 166 9.31 -7.98 -12.04
CA ASP A 166 9.95 -8.32 -13.31
C ASP A 166 9.35 -7.54 -14.47
N SER A 167 8.03 -7.33 -14.47
CA SER A 167 7.36 -6.42 -15.41
C SER A 167 7.89 -4.98 -15.30
N LEU A 168 8.08 -4.46 -14.08
CA LEU A 168 8.62 -3.12 -13.88
C LEU A 168 10.09 -3.01 -14.30
N LYS A 169 10.93 -4.01 -14.01
CA LYS A 169 12.32 -4.04 -14.48
C LYS A 169 12.42 -3.99 -16.00
N ALA A 170 11.50 -4.65 -16.70
CA ALA A 170 11.46 -4.66 -18.16
C ALA A 170 10.98 -3.31 -18.74
N ARG A 171 10.08 -2.61 -18.05
CA ARG A 171 9.50 -1.35 -18.52
C ARG A 171 10.31 -0.10 -18.13
N LEU A 172 11.02 -0.14 -17.02
CA LEU A 172 11.80 1.00 -16.52
C LEU A 172 13.15 1.03 -17.23
N GLU A 173 13.29 1.87 -18.27
CA GLU A 173 14.55 2.06 -19.01
C GLU A 173 15.73 2.38 -18.07
N GLY A 174 15.50 3.27 -17.09
CA GLY A 174 16.51 3.60 -16.08
C GLY A 174 16.99 2.43 -15.23
N TYR A 175 16.20 1.36 -15.12
CA TYR A 175 16.64 0.15 -14.41
C TYR A 175 17.71 -0.60 -15.21
N ALA A 176 17.56 -0.70 -16.53
CA ALA A 176 18.57 -1.32 -17.39
C ALA A 176 19.89 -0.53 -17.33
N ASP A 177 19.80 0.79 -17.42
CA ASP A 177 20.93 1.71 -17.28
C ASP A 177 21.65 1.58 -15.93
N TYR A 178 20.88 1.52 -14.84
CA TYR A 178 21.41 1.30 -13.51
C TYR A 178 22.17 -0.03 -13.40
N VAL A 179 21.60 -1.12 -13.91
CA VAL A 179 22.22 -2.44 -13.84
C VAL A 179 23.53 -2.50 -14.65
N ASN A 180 23.57 -1.83 -15.79
CA ASN A 180 24.75 -1.77 -16.65
C ASN A 180 25.87 -0.90 -16.05
N ARG A 181 25.52 0.24 -15.44
CA ARG A 181 26.50 1.20 -14.87
C ARG A 181 26.97 0.83 -13.46
N VAL A 182 26.14 0.10 -12.69
CA VAL A 182 26.41 -0.22 -11.28
C VAL A 182 26.43 -1.75 -11.07
N PRO A 183 27.63 -2.37 -11.07
CA PRO A 183 27.83 -3.78 -10.72
C PRO A 183 27.24 -4.11 -9.34
N LYS A 184 26.79 -5.35 -9.15
CA LYS A 184 26.08 -5.77 -7.92
C LYS A 184 26.89 -5.55 -6.65
N GLU A 185 28.20 -5.74 -6.75
CA GLU A 185 29.19 -5.66 -5.69
C GLU A 185 29.42 -4.21 -5.22
N SER A 186 29.19 -3.24 -6.12
CA SER A 186 29.36 -1.81 -5.83
C SER A 186 28.11 -1.14 -5.25
N ARG A 187 26.97 -1.85 -5.22
CA ARG A 187 25.69 -1.31 -4.75
C ARG A 187 25.71 -1.19 -3.24
N ARG A 188 25.72 0.05 -2.75
CA ARG A 188 25.60 0.37 -1.33
C ARG A 188 24.12 0.49 -0.96
N PHE A 189 23.72 -0.09 0.17
CA PHE A 189 22.33 -0.01 0.68
C PHE A 189 22.25 0.46 2.14
N GLU A 190 23.39 0.78 2.74
CA GLU A 190 23.52 1.09 4.17
C GLU A 190 23.12 2.53 4.51
N LEU A 191 23.13 3.44 3.53
CA LEU A 191 22.79 4.85 3.74
C LEU A 191 21.35 5.13 3.30
N SER A 192 20.60 5.85 4.14
CA SER A 192 19.23 6.30 3.83
C SER A 192 19.14 7.19 2.58
N SER A 193 20.26 7.84 2.22
CA SER A 193 20.40 8.71 1.04
C SER A 193 21.21 8.03 -0.09
N THR A 194 21.05 6.72 -0.29
CA THR A 194 21.78 6.06 -1.36
C THR A 194 21.12 6.29 -2.73
N ILE A 195 21.94 6.63 -3.72
CA ILE A 195 21.56 6.78 -5.15
C ILE A 195 21.10 5.44 -5.75
N HIS A 196 21.45 4.32 -5.11
CA HIS A 196 21.13 2.98 -5.55
C HIS A 196 19.71 2.57 -5.10
N PRO A 197 18.78 2.36 -6.04
CA PRO A 197 17.43 1.93 -5.70
C PRO A 197 17.45 0.50 -5.15
N ARG A 198 16.77 0.27 -4.02
CA ARG A 198 16.61 -1.05 -3.41
C ARG A 198 15.33 -1.69 -3.90
N THR A 199 15.44 -2.79 -4.64
CA THR A 199 14.28 -3.57 -5.07
C THR A 199 13.58 -4.19 -3.85
N PRO A 200 12.26 -4.00 -3.68
CA PRO A 200 11.50 -4.67 -2.63
C PRO A 200 11.61 -6.18 -2.74
N ASP A 201 11.67 -6.88 -1.61
CA ASP A 201 11.69 -8.34 -1.59
C ASP A 201 10.25 -8.89 -1.73
N ALA A 202 9.98 -9.59 -2.83
CA ALA A 202 8.67 -10.19 -3.12
C ALA A 202 8.26 -11.26 -2.10
N ARG A 203 9.23 -12.00 -1.56
CA ARG A 203 9.02 -13.07 -0.58
C ARG A 203 8.93 -12.54 0.84
N ASN A 204 9.29 -11.28 1.06
CA ASN A 204 9.16 -10.67 2.38
C ASN A 204 7.69 -10.62 2.75
N ARG A 205 7.37 -11.50 3.68
CA ARG A 205 6.04 -11.65 4.21
C ARG A 205 5.59 -10.30 4.76
N ASN A 206 6.42 -9.58 5.53
CA ASN A 206 6.07 -8.42 6.39
C ASN A 206 5.29 -7.31 5.70
N TYR A 207 5.38 -7.19 4.39
CA TYR A 207 4.53 -6.26 3.65
C TYR A 207 3.05 -6.64 3.71
N SER A 208 2.25 -5.73 4.27
CA SER A 208 0.82 -5.68 3.96
C SER A 208 0.61 -5.37 2.47
N LYS A 209 -0.63 -5.50 1.98
CA LYS A 209 -0.97 -5.14 0.60
C LYS A 209 -0.60 -3.69 0.26
N ARG A 210 -0.91 -2.75 1.16
CA ARG A 210 -0.62 -1.32 0.97
C ARG A 210 0.87 -1.02 1.08
N ASP A 211 1.55 -1.63 2.05
CA ASP A 211 2.99 -1.44 2.22
C ASP A 211 3.76 -1.97 1.01
N TRP A 212 3.32 -3.09 0.45
CA TRP A 212 3.87 -3.61 -0.80
C TRP A 212 3.71 -2.61 -1.95
N GLN A 213 2.50 -2.09 -2.17
CA GLN A 213 2.23 -1.11 -3.24
C GLN A 213 3.06 0.15 -3.07
N ASN A 214 3.15 0.68 -1.85
CA ASN A 214 3.97 1.86 -1.54
C ASN A 214 5.46 1.57 -1.79
N SER A 215 5.96 0.40 -1.38
CA SER A 215 7.36 0.02 -1.57
C SER A 215 7.72 -0.11 -3.04
N VAL A 216 6.87 -0.76 -3.84
CA VAL A 216 7.05 -0.88 -5.29
C VAL A 216 6.96 0.48 -5.98
N SER A 217 5.99 1.32 -5.60
CA SER A 217 5.83 2.67 -6.17
C SER A 217 7.03 3.56 -5.86
N ASN A 218 7.52 3.53 -4.62
CA ASN A 218 8.70 4.29 -4.22
C ASN A 218 9.96 3.81 -4.92
N TRP A 219 10.15 2.49 -5.05
CA TRP A 219 11.27 1.92 -5.80
C TRP A 219 11.24 2.33 -7.28
N ALA A 220 10.10 2.18 -7.95
CA ALA A 220 9.94 2.55 -9.35
C ALA A 220 10.19 4.05 -9.58
N ARG A 221 9.67 4.89 -8.68
CA ARG A 221 9.91 6.34 -8.69
C ARG A 221 11.39 6.67 -8.52
N GLN A 222 12.08 6.05 -7.55
CA GLN A 222 13.51 6.26 -7.33
C GLN A 222 14.36 5.84 -8.54
N VAL A 223 14.04 4.70 -9.16
CA VAL A 223 14.68 4.27 -10.42
C VAL A 223 14.48 5.34 -11.49
N HIS A 224 13.25 5.82 -11.66
CA HIS A 224 12.93 6.80 -12.69
C HIS A 224 13.61 8.16 -12.46
N GLU A 225 13.53 8.70 -11.24
CA GLU A 225 14.11 10.01 -10.89
C GLU A 225 15.64 10.03 -11.00
N VAL A 226 16.30 8.93 -10.62
CA VAL A 226 17.77 8.89 -10.57
C VAL A 226 18.39 8.41 -11.89
N TRP A 227 17.75 7.45 -12.54
CA TRP A 227 18.31 6.70 -13.69
C TRP A 227 17.42 6.73 -14.94
N GLY A 228 16.13 7.03 -14.82
CA GLY A 228 15.14 6.97 -15.91
C GLY A 228 14.98 8.23 -16.73
N THR A 229 15.60 9.33 -16.31
CA THR A 229 15.87 10.44 -17.22
C THR A 229 17.21 10.18 -17.89
N GLU A 230 17.24 10.18 -19.23
CA GLU A 230 18.28 10.98 -19.86
C GLU A 230 18.18 12.33 -19.17
N ARG A 231 19.06 12.57 -18.18
CA ARG A 231 19.33 13.93 -17.82
C ARG A 231 19.86 14.50 -19.13
N LYS A 232 18.99 15.19 -19.86
CA LYS A 232 19.32 16.45 -20.49
C LYS A 232 19.80 17.37 -19.36
N PHE A 233 20.91 17.00 -18.73
CA PHE A 233 21.95 17.95 -18.51
C PHE A 233 22.14 18.53 -19.91
N LYS A 234 21.48 19.68 -20.16
CA LYS A 234 22.25 20.77 -20.72
C LYS A 234 23.48 20.79 -19.84
N VAL A 235 24.54 20.12 -20.32
CA VAL A 235 25.89 20.45 -19.91
C VAL A 235 25.87 21.95 -20.07
N ARG A 236 25.81 22.66 -18.95
CA ARG A 236 26.02 24.10 -18.96
C ARG A 236 27.44 24.15 -19.47
N GLU A 237 27.60 24.38 -20.78
CA GLU A 237 28.91 24.51 -21.39
C GLU A 237 29.67 25.45 -20.46
N PRO A 238 30.87 25.04 -19.99
CA PRO A 238 31.69 25.97 -19.24
C PRO A 238 31.75 27.25 -20.09
N PRO A 239 31.54 28.43 -19.49
CA PRO A 239 31.57 29.68 -20.24
C PRO A 239 32.84 29.65 -21.09
N ARG A 240 32.65 29.74 -22.40
CA ARG A 240 33.74 29.79 -23.37
C ARG A 240 34.61 30.94 -22.89
N VAL A 241 35.78 30.61 -22.35
CA VAL A 241 36.76 31.60 -21.95
C VAL A 241 37.19 32.20 -23.28
N GLU A 242 36.60 33.33 -23.64
CA GLU A 242 37.13 34.19 -24.69
C GLU A 242 38.53 34.56 -24.22
N SER A 243 39.51 33.90 -24.82
CA SER A 243 40.91 34.28 -24.74
C SER A 243 41.04 35.62 -25.45
N ASP A 244 40.64 36.69 -24.76
CA ASP A 244 40.97 38.04 -25.15
C ASP A 244 42.48 38.14 -25.15
N ALA A 245 42.98 38.46 -26.33
CA ALA A 245 44.36 38.72 -26.63
C ALA A 245 44.92 39.75 -25.65
N ILE A 246 45.88 39.33 -24.83
CA ILE A 246 46.86 40.25 -24.29
C ILE A 246 47.96 40.34 -25.35
N GLU A 247 47.69 41.14 -26.38
CA GLU A 247 48.77 41.87 -27.05
C GLU A 247 49.24 42.93 -26.03
N SER A 248 50.32 42.62 -25.33
CA SER A 248 51.10 43.65 -24.65
C SER A 248 52.46 43.70 -25.32
N GLU A 249 52.58 44.67 -26.22
CA GLU A 249 53.82 45.30 -26.61
C GLU A 249 54.63 45.66 -25.36
N SER A 250 55.87 45.17 -25.27
CA SER A 250 57.10 45.87 -24.82
C SER A 250 58.25 44.88 -24.69
#